data_AF-A0AB73BXH9-F1
#
_entry.id   AF-A0AB73BXH9-F1
#
_cell.length_a   1.000
_cell.length_b   1.000
_cell.length_c   1.000
_cell.angle_alpha   90.00
_cell.angle_beta   90.00
_cell.angle_gamma   90.00
#
_symmetry.space_group_name_H-M   'P 1'
#
loop_
_entity.id
_entity.type
_entity.pdbx_description
1 polymer ?
#
loop_
_entity_poly.entity_id
_entity_poly.type
_entity_poly.pdbx_seq_one_letter_code
_entity_poly.pdbx_strand_id
1 'polypeptide(L)'
;MDRNFDLFITKQQEVVSGTELPLFCEYAIDFESGQPLYENEDIVTLTGNEALKVWIFRALKTERNRYAIHSEHFGSDLREHIGTIYNESIKQVLMQEQIKDCLLVNPYLTNVYNFSFEKQENDVKITFSVDTVYGTLEQEVQLGY
;
A
#
# COMPACT_ATOMS: atom_id res chain seq x y z
N MET A 1 48.17 21.90 17.26
CA MET A 1 47.90 20.96 16.15
C MET A 1 46.76 20.08 16.62
N ASP A 2 45.57 20.64 16.58
CA ASP A 2 44.38 19.99 17.10
C ASP A 2 43.71 19.23 15.97
N ARG A 3 43.74 17.90 16.10
CA ARG A 3 43.05 16.99 15.19
C ARG A 3 41.56 17.13 15.43
N ASN A 4 40.93 17.88 14.53
CA ASN A 4 39.50 17.96 14.37
C ASN A 4 38.99 16.62 13.82
N PHE A 5 38.19 15.90 14.59
CA PHE A 5 37.54 14.65 14.17
C PHE A 5 36.15 14.55 14.80
N ASP A 6 35.32 15.57 14.58
CA ASP A 6 33.87 15.44 14.74
C ASP A 6 33.28 15.08 13.37
N LEU A 7 33.44 13.80 13.01
CA LEU A 7 32.78 13.17 11.88
C LEU A 7 31.66 12.30 12.45
N PHE A 8 30.42 12.55 12.01
CA PHE A 8 29.18 11.81 12.31
C PHE A 8 28.48 12.11 13.64
N ILE A 9 27.59 13.13 13.67
CA ILE A 9 26.18 12.94 14.03
C ILE A 9 25.34 13.89 13.18
N THR A 10 24.64 13.27 12.24
CA THR A 10 23.35 13.60 11.63
C THR A 10 22.91 15.07 11.71
N LYS A 11 22.99 15.72 10.56
CA LYS A 11 22.20 16.90 10.18
C LYS A 11 20.74 16.62 10.57
N GLN A 12 20.27 17.21 11.66
CA GLN A 12 18.86 17.16 12.05
C GLN A 12 18.07 17.74 10.87
N GLN A 13 17.28 16.89 10.20
CA GLN A 13 16.27 17.37 9.28
C GLN A 13 15.34 18.29 10.06
N GLU A 14 15.23 19.53 9.59
CA GLU A 14 14.21 20.46 10.03
C GLU A 14 12.85 19.78 9.90
N VAL A 15 12.18 19.58 11.03
CA VAL A 15 10.78 19.18 11.07
C VAL A 15 9.99 20.39 10.58
N VAL A 16 9.66 20.39 9.29
CA VAL A 16 8.78 21.39 8.71
C VAL A 16 7.39 21.14 9.27
N SER A 17 6.98 21.98 10.22
CA SER A 17 5.65 21.99 10.80
C SER A 17 4.60 22.38 9.75
N GLY A 18 3.64 21.49 9.51
CA GLY A 18 2.34 21.83 8.91
C GLY A 18 2.33 22.03 7.39
N THR A 19 2.59 20.98 6.62
CA THR A 19 2.01 20.89 5.28
C THR A 19 0.67 20.17 5.39
N GLU A 20 -0.44 20.88 5.29
CA GLU A 20 -1.73 20.25 5.01
C GLU A 20 -1.54 19.39 3.76
N LEU A 21 -1.69 18.07 3.91
CA LEU A 21 -1.61 17.15 2.78
C LEU A 21 -2.65 17.61 1.74
N PRO A 22 -2.29 17.78 0.46
CA PRO A 22 -3.25 18.19 -0.56
C PRO A 22 -4.40 17.20 -0.65
N LEU A 23 -5.52 17.57 -1.28
CA LEU A 23 -6.59 16.60 -1.50
C LEU A 23 -6.05 15.44 -2.37
N PHE A 24 -6.15 14.22 -1.86
CA PHE A 24 -5.72 13.04 -2.60
C PHE A 24 -6.68 12.79 -3.77
N CYS A 25 -6.15 12.69 -4.98
CA CYS A 25 -6.91 12.47 -6.20
C CYS A 25 -6.30 11.31 -7.00
N GLU A 26 -7.15 10.43 -7.52
CA GLU A 26 -6.76 9.32 -8.41
C GLU A 26 -7.81 9.10 -9.49
N TYR A 27 -7.41 8.47 -10.58
CA TYR A 27 -8.36 8.10 -11.63
C TYR A 27 -9.19 6.90 -11.20
N ALA A 28 -10.50 6.95 -11.43
CA ALA A 28 -11.36 5.82 -11.17
C ALA A 28 -10.96 4.65 -12.06
N ILE A 29 -10.81 3.48 -11.47
CA ILE A 29 -10.54 2.24 -12.17
C ILE A 29 -11.62 1.22 -11.85
N ASP A 30 -11.88 0.36 -12.81
CA ASP A 30 -12.63 -0.86 -12.59
C ASP A 30 -11.72 -1.89 -11.89
N PHE A 31 -12.10 -2.36 -10.70
CA PHE A 31 -11.26 -3.24 -9.87
C PHE A 31 -11.13 -4.68 -10.44
N GLU A 32 -12.00 -5.08 -11.37
CA GLU A 32 -11.93 -6.39 -12.02
C GLU A 32 -10.98 -6.36 -13.22
N SER A 33 -11.13 -5.37 -14.10
CA SER A 33 -10.39 -5.23 -15.35
C SER A 33 -9.12 -4.38 -15.25
N GLY A 34 -9.00 -3.57 -14.20
CA GLY A 34 -7.92 -2.61 -14.00
C GLY A 34 -7.93 -1.43 -14.98
N GLN A 35 -9.02 -1.25 -15.75
CA GLN A 35 -9.14 -0.20 -16.75
C GLN A 35 -9.70 1.10 -16.14
N PRO A 36 -9.28 2.28 -16.62
CA PRO A 36 -9.91 3.54 -16.22
C PRO A 36 -11.39 3.58 -16.60
N LEU A 37 -12.21 4.17 -15.73
CA LEU A 37 -13.62 4.43 -16.01
C LEU A 37 -13.78 5.79 -16.72
N TYR A 38 -14.68 5.82 -17.69
CA TYR A 38 -14.98 7.00 -18.50
C TYR A 38 -16.43 7.42 -18.31
N GLU A 39 -16.67 8.71 -18.13
CA GLU A 39 -17.99 9.33 -18.12
C GLU A 39 -17.99 10.49 -19.10
N ASN A 40 -18.89 10.46 -20.10
CA ASN A 40 -18.98 11.49 -21.15
C ASN A 40 -17.66 11.77 -21.90
N GLU A 41 -16.91 10.73 -22.25
CA GLU A 41 -15.59 10.79 -22.93
C GLU A 41 -14.43 11.32 -22.07
N ASP A 42 -14.69 11.72 -20.82
CA ASP A 42 -13.66 12.13 -19.84
C ASP A 42 -13.38 11.02 -18.82
N ILE A 43 -12.14 10.95 -18.32
CA ILE A 43 -11.75 9.99 -17.27
C ILE A 43 -12.33 10.45 -15.93
N VAL A 44 -13.05 9.55 -15.26
CA VAL A 44 -13.61 9.83 -13.93
C VAL A 44 -12.46 10.00 -12.93
N THR A 45 -12.47 11.12 -12.20
CA THR A 45 -11.48 11.40 -11.15
C THR A 45 -12.13 11.29 -9.78
N LEU A 46 -11.54 10.48 -8.91
CA LEU A 46 -11.96 10.29 -7.53
C LEU A 46 -11.15 11.18 -6.60
N THR A 47 -11.70 11.48 -5.42
CA THR A 47 -11.02 12.26 -4.39
C THR A 47 -11.15 11.60 -3.01
N GLY A 48 -10.24 11.93 -2.10
CA GLY A 48 -10.29 11.47 -0.71
C GLY A 48 -10.22 9.95 -0.57
N ASN A 49 -11.16 9.38 0.20
CA ASN A 49 -11.20 7.94 0.48
C ASN A 49 -11.35 7.08 -0.78
N GLU A 50 -12.14 7.52 -1.77
CA GLU A 50 -12.38 6.73 -2.98
C GLU A 50 -11.10 6.63 -3.84
N ALA A 51 -10.36 7.74 -3.94
CA ALA A 51 -9.06 7.76 -4.56
C ALA A 51 -8.04 6.88 -3.83
N LEU A 52 -8.07 6.87 -2.48
CA LEU A 52 -7.18 6.01 -1.69
C LEU A 52 -7.48 4.52 -1.90
N LYS A 53 -8.73 4.11 -2.11
CA LYS A 53 -9.07 2.72 -2.44
C LYS A 53 -8.40 2.28 -3.75
N VAL A 54 -8.44 3.14 -4.77
CA VAL A 54 -7.75 2.89 -6.04
C VAL A 54 -6.24 2.75 -5.82
N TRP A 55 -5.64 3.65 -5.04
CA TRP A 55 -4.21 3.60 -4.74
C TRP A 55 -3.82 2.31 -4.00
N ILE A 56 -4.58 1.93 -2.97
CA ILE A 56 -4.37 0.70 -2.18
C ILE A 56 -4.43 -0.52 -3.10
N PHE A 57 -5.44 -0.60 -3.95
CA PHE A 57 -5.58 -1.69 -4.91
C PHE A 57 -4.36 -1.78 -5.84
N ARG A 58 -3.94 -0.65 -6.43
CA ARG A 58 -2.78 -0.59 -7.32
C ARG A 58 -1.49 -0.98 -6.60
N ALA A 59 -1.27 -0.48 -5.40
CA ALA A 59 -0.09 -0.75 -4.59
C ALA A 59 0.00 -2.25 -4.22
N LEU A 60 -1.12 -2.90 -3.90
CA LEU A 60 -1.12 -4.32 -3.55
C LEU A 60 -1.05 -5.25 -4.76
N LYS A 61 -1.68 -4.88 -5.89
CA LYS A 61 -1.62 -5.68 -7.14
C LYS A 61 -0.29 -5.55 -7.88
N THR A 62 0.44 -4.46 -7.68
CA THR A 62 1.76 -4.26 -8.30
C THR A 62 2.81 -5.03 -7.52
N GLU A 63 3.58 -5.87 -8.20
CA GLU A 63 4.72 -6.55 -7.57
C GLU A 63 5.87 -5.56 -7.36
N ARG A 64 6.41 -5.55 -6.14
CA ARG A 64 7.52 -4.66 -5.77
C ARG A 64 8.74 -4.99 -6.63
N ASN A 65 9.52 -3.97 -7.00
CA ASN A 65 10.73 -4.08 -7.83
C ASN A 65 10.56 -4.71 -9.22
N ARG A 66 9.33 -5.04 -9.66
CA ARG A 66 9.08 -5.60 -10.99
C ARG A 66 9.26 -4.57 -12.11
N TYR A 67 8.99 -3.30 -11.83
CA TYR A 67 9.06 -2.23 -12.83
C TYR A 67 9.99 -1.10 -12.37
N ALA A 68 10.97 -0.77 -13.20
CA ALA A 68 11.99 0.25 -12.91
C ALA A 68 11.44 1.68 -12.76
N ILE A 69 10.19 1.92 -13.18
CA ILE A 69 9.51 3.22 -13.06
C ILE A 69 8.93 3.46 -11.66
N HIS A 70 8.82 2.43 -10.83
CA HIS A 70 8.32 2.52 -9.47
C HIS A 70 9.46 2.63 -8.47
N SER A 71 9.24 3.36 -7.37
CA SER A 71 10.20 3.38 -6.26
C SER A 71 10.30 2.00 -5.63
N GLU A 72 11.43 1.69 -5.01
CA GLU A 72 11.65 0.41 -4.30
C GLU A 72 10.62 0.17 -3.18
N HIS A 73 9.93 1.22 -2.74
CA HIS A 73 8.91 1.19 -1.70
C HIS A 73 7.48 0.96 -2.23
N PHE A 74 7.27 1.00 -3.56
CA PHE A 74 5.94 0.80 -4.16
C PHE A 74 5.75 -0.63 -4.65
N GLY A 75 4.61 -1.23 -4.31
CA GLY A 75 4.29 -2.61 -4.63
C GLY A 75 4.36 -3.54 -3.42
N SER A 76 3.82 -4.76 -3.58
CA SER A 76 3.84 -5.81 -2.57
C SER A 76 4.47 -7.10 -3.10
N ASP A 77 5.09 -7.86 -2.21
CA ASP A 77 5.67 -9.19 -2.50
C ASP A 77 4.72 -10.32 -2.10
N LEU A 78 3.41 -10.05 -2.05
CA LEU A 78 2.39 -10.97 -1.54
C LEU A 78 2.31 -12.28 -2.33
N ARG A 79 2.62 -12.24 -3.62
CA ARG A 79 2.64 -13.43 -4.50
C ARG A 79 3.76 -14.41 -4.16
N GLU A 80 4.85 -13.97 -3.55
CA GLU A 80 5.99 -14.85 -3.24
C GLU A 80 5.64 -15.92 -2.20
N HIS A 81 4.63 -15.66 -1.37
CA HIS A 81 4.19 -16.60 -0.34
C HIS A 81 3.25 -17.68 -0.87
N ILE A 82 2.68 -17.49 -2.06
CA ILE A 82 1.77 -18.44 -2.70
C ILE A 82 2.57 -19.67 -3.16
N GLY A 83 2.17 -20.87 -2.74
CA GLY A 83 2.84 -22.13 -3.10
C GLY A 83 4.04 -22.51 -2.23
N THR A 84 4.37 -21.73 -1.20
CA THR A 84 5.45 -22.05 -0.26
C THR A 84 5.06 -23.11 0.78
N ILE A 85 6.04 -23.88 1.25
CA ILE A 85 5.85 -25.02 2.18
C ILE A 85 5.83 -24.59 3.66
N TYR A 86 5.84 -23.28 3.94
CA TYR A 86 5.87 -22.77 5.32
C TYR A 86 4.57 -23.08 6.10
N ASN A 87 4.62 -22.97 7.43
CA ASN A 87 3.43 -23.03 8.27
C ASN A 87 2.48 -21.85 7.95
N GLU A 88 1.19 -22.13 7.80
CA GLU A 88 0.17 -21.15 7.44
C GLU A 88 0.13 -19.93 8.38
N SER A 89 0.32 -20.12 9.70
CA SER A 89 0.34 -19.01 10.65
C SER A 89 1.51 -18.06 10.41
N ILE A 90 2.67 -18.58 10.00
CA ILE A 90 3.84 -17.77 9.67
C ILE A 90 3.57 -16.98 8.38
N LYS A 91 2.97 -17.61 7.36
CA LYS A 91 2.59 -16.94 6.11
C LYS A 91 1.64 -15.76 6.37
N GLN A 92 0.62 -15.97 7.19
CA GLN A 92 -0.34 -14.92 7.53
C GLN A 92 0.35 -13.73 8.17
N VAL A 93 1.25 -13.94 9.15
CA VAL A 93 2.00 -12.85 9.78
C VAL A 93 2.88 -12.11 8.76
N LEU A 94 3.58 -12.83 7.89
CA LEU A 94 4.42 -12.21 6.85
C LEU A 94 3.59 -11.37 5.86
N MET A 95 2.43 -11.88 5.42
CA MET A 95 1.51 -11.15 4.55
C MET A 95 0.96 -9.89 5.22
N GLN A 96 0.61 -9.95 6.52
CA GLN A 96 0.15 -8.78 7.27
C GLN A 96 1.23 -7.69 7.31
N GLU A 97 2.46 -8.05 7.67
CA GLU A 97 3.57 -7.10 7.75
C GLU A 97 3.89 -6.52 6.36
N GLN A 98 3.90 -7.33 5.30
CA GLN A 98 4.08 -6.83 3.94
C GLN A 98 2.97 -5.87 3.48
N ILE A 99 1.70 -6.12 3.86
CA ILE A 99 0.60 -5.21 3.55
C ILE A 99 0.81 -3.88 4.28
N LYS A 100 1.14 -3.92 5.58
CA LYS A 100 1.44 -2.70 6.35
C LYS A 100 2.60 -1.93 5.73
N ASP A 101 3.70 -2.60 5.42
CA ASP A 101 4.90 -2.01 4.83
C ASP A 101 4.65 -1.44 3.43
N CYS A 102 3.69 -1.98 2.67
CA CYS A 102 3.31 -1.45 1.37
C CYS A 102 2.40 -0.21 1.50
N LEU A 103 1.41 -0.29 2.39
CA LEU A 103 0.39 0.75 2.51
C LEU A 103 0.89 1.97 3.30
N LEU A 104 1.64 1.78 4.38
CA LEU A 104 2.12 2.86 5.24
C LEU A 104 3.23 3.72 4.62
N VAL A 105 3.65 3.42 3.38
CA VAL A 105 4.47 4.33 2.56
C VAL A 105 3.71 5.59 2.18
N ASN A 106 2.38 5.47 2.04
CA ASN A 106 1.53 6.59 1.67
C ASN A 106 1.18 7.41 2.93
N PRO A 107 1.56 8.71 3.01
CA PRO A 107 1.35 9.53 4.21
C PRO A 107 -0.13 9.81 4.53
N TYR A 108 -1.05 9.49 3.61
CA TYR A 108 -2.49 9.59 3.83
C TYR A 108 -3.06 8.39 4.61
N LEU A 109 -2.33 7.28 4.67
CA LEU A 109 -2.69 6.07 5.40
C LEU A 109 -1.94 6.06 6.73
N THR A 110 -2.66 5.98 7.84
CA THR A 110 -2.08 6.13 9.19
C THR A 110 -1.94 4.80 9.91
N ASN A 111 -2.84 3.84 9.66
CA ASN A 111 -2.83 2.54 10.32
C ASN A 111 -3.51 1.47 9.45
N VAL A 112 -3.08 0.22 9.60
CA VAL A 112 -3.70 -0.96 8.98
C VAL A 112 -3.84 -2.07 10.00
N TYR A 113 -5.06 -2.55 10.21
CA TYR A 113 -5.41 -3.48 11.27
C TYR A 113 -6.58 -4.40 10.90
N ASN A 114 -6.99 -5.28 11.83
CA ASN A 114 -8.09 -6.24 11.66
C ASN A 114 -7.97 -7.12 10.42
N PHE A 115 -6.83 -7.81 10.28
CA PHE A 115 -6.64 -8.75 9.18
C PHE A 115 -7.45 -10.04 9.40
N SER A 116 -8.23 -10.42 8.40
CA SER A 116 -8.90 -11.71 8.27
C SER A 116 -8.38 -12.45 7.05
N PHE A 117 -8.12 -13.75 7.20
CA PHE A 117 -7.62 -14.62 6.14
C PHE A 117 -8.62 -15.72 5.88
N GLU A 118 -9.21 -15.70 4.69
CA GLU A 118 -10.11 -16.73 4.22
C GLU A 118 -9.42 -17.51 3.09
N LYS A 119 -9.08 -18.76 3.38
CA LYS A 119 -8.53 -19.68 2.39
C LYS A 119 -9.68 -20.27 1.55
N GLN A 120 -9.67 -19.97 0.27
CA GLN A 120 -10.46 -20.65 -0.75
C GLN A 120 -9.59 -21.73 -1.44
N GLU A 121 -10.17 -22.58 -2.30
CA GLU A 121 -9.48 -23.77 -2.82
C GLU A 121 -8.09 -23.47 -3.41
N ASN A 122 -7.99 -22.45 -4.26
CA ASN A 122 -6.73 -22.00 -4.87
C ASN A 122 -6.33 -20.56 -4.52
N ASP A 123 -7.20 -19.82 -3.83
CA ASP A 123 -7.03 -18.39 -3.58
C ASP A 123 -7.06 -18.08 -2.09
N VAL A 124 -6.37 -17.02 -1.70
CA VAL A 124 -6.45 -16.45 -0.36
C VAL A 124 -7.12 -15.09 -0.46
N LYS A 125 -8.25 -14.94 0.23
CA LYS A 125 -8.90 -13.65 0.43
C LYS A 125 -8.41 -13.05 1.74
N ILE A 126 -7.88 -11.84 1.67
CA ILE A 126 -7.41 -11.07 2.82
C ILE A 126 -8.30 -9.84 2.94
N THR A 127 -8.96 -9.68 4.09
CA THR A 127 -9.76 -8.49 4.41
C THR A 127 -9.08 -7.74 5.54
N PHE A 128 -9.01 -6.42 5.47
CA PHE A 128 -8.40 -5.58 6.48
C PHE A 128 -9.01 -4.17 6.52
N SER A 129 -8.84 -3.50 7.66
CA SER A 129 -9.26 -2.11 7.86
C SER A 129 -8.05 -1.18 7.78
N VAL A 130 -8.24 -0.01 7.16
CA VAL A 130 -7.22 1.02 7.01
C VAL A 130 -7.76 2.33 7.57
N ASP A 131 -7.01 2.94 8.47
CA ASP A 131 -7.27 4.32 8.89
C ASP A 131 -6.57 5.28 7.95
N THR A 132 -7.29 6.32 7.55
CA THR A 132 -6.77 7.38 6.68
C THR A 132 -7.05 8.74 7.28
N VAL A 133 -6.42 9.79 6.72
CA VAL A 133 -6.72 11.18 7.08
C VAL A 133 -8.17 11.61 6.81
N TYR A 134 -8.91 10.84 5.99
CA TYR A 134 -10.31 11.09 5.66
C TYR A 134 -11.29 10.13 6.39
N GLY A 135 -10.79 9.26 7.27
CA GLY A 135 -11.57 8.28 8.02
C GLY A 135 -11.15 6.83 7.76
N THR A 136 -11.88 5.89 8.36
CA THR A 136 -11.60 4.45 8.25
C THR A 136 -12.26 3.87 7.00
N LEU A 137 -11.54 3.00 6.31
CA LEU A 137 -12.03 2.24 5.16
C LEU A 137 -11.70 0.75 5.31
N GLU A 138 -12.56 -0.10 4.76
CA GLU A 138 -12.34 -1.55 4.68
C GLU A 138 -11.91 -1.90 3.26
N GLN A 139 -10.91 -2.78 3.13
CA GLN A 139 -10.39 -3.26 1.86
C GLN A 139 -10.28 -4.78 1.88
N GLU A 140 -10.46 -5.36 0.71
CA GLU A 140 -10.25 -6.77 0.46
C GLU A 140 -9.32 -6.97 -0.73
N VAL A 141 -8.45 -7.98 -0.62
CA VAL A 141 -7.57 -8.40 -1.69
C VAL A 141 -7.67 -9.90 -1.84
N GLN A 142 -7.98 -10.34 -3.06
CA GLN A 142 -7.90 -11.74 -3.47
C GLN A 142 -6.54 -11.99 -4.14
N LEU A 143 -5.82 -12.95 -3.58
CA LEU A 143 -4.55 -13.47 -4.07
C LEU A 143 -4.81 -14.88 -4.60
N GLY A 144 -4.90 -15.02 -5.92
CA GLY A 144 -5.10 -16.30 -6.60
C GLY A 144 -3.93 -16.69 -7.50
N TYR A 145 -3.91 -17.96 -7.88
CA TYR A 145 -2.99 -18.55 -8.86
C TYR A 145 -3.34 -18.21 -10.31
#